data_AF-W1Y1C7-F1
#
_entry.id   AF-W1Y1C7-F1
#
_cell.length_a   1.000
_cell.length_b   1.000
_cell.length_c   1.000
_cell.angle_alpha   90.00
_cell.angle_beta   90.00
_cell.angle_gamma   90.00
#
_symmetry.space_group_name_H-M   'P 1'
#
loop_
_entity.id
_entity.type
_entity.pdbx_description
1 polymer ?
#
loop_
_entity_poly.entity_id
_entity_poly.type
_entity_poly.pdbx_seq_one_letter_code
_entity_poly.pdbx_strand_id
1 'polypeptide(L)'
;TAVQEDILQFEEQGASVSVLAVDGVVSALWAVEDELRPETIEVVKELHAQGIDVWMLTGDNRRTAQYIAKQAGISHVIAEVLPQDKASKVKELQDK
;
A
#
# COMPACT_ATOMS: atom_id res chain seq x y z
N THR A 1 -0.51 -14.63 18.61
CA THR A 1 -1.26 -15.88 18.31
C THR A 1 -0.97 -16.27 16.88
N ALA A 2 -1.20 -17.52 16.45
CA ALA A 2 -0.92 -17.96 15.07
C ALA A 2 -1.51 -17.02 14.00
N VAL A 3 -2.73 -16.53 14.22
CA VAL A 3 -3.38 -15.52 13.34
C VAL A 3 -2.55 -14.25 13.15
N GLN A 4 -1.88 -13.78 14.20
CA GLN A 4 -1.04 -12.59 14.12
C GLN A 4 0.22 -12.86 13.29
N GLU A 5 0.79 -14.06 13.37
CA GLU A 5 1.92 -14.46 12.54
C GLU A 5 1.51 -14.55 11.06
N ASP A 6 0.35 -15.12 10.77
CA ASP A 6 -0.20 -15.21 9.41
C ASP A 6 -0.42 -13.81 8.80
N ILE A 7 -1.02 -12.88 9.56
CA ILE A 7 -1.21 -11.49 9.10
C ILE A 7 0.13 -10.86 8.72
N LEU A 8 1.13 -10.96 9.62
CA LEU A 8 2.44 -10.36 9.39
C LEU A 8 3.11 -10.97 8.16
N GLN A 9 3.01 -12.28 7.97
CA GLN A 9 3.58 -12.98 6.82
C GLN A 9 2.94 -12.52 5.50
N PHE A 10 1.62 -12.41 5.45
CA PHE A 10 0.91 -11.95 4.25
C PHE A 10 1.20 -10.48 3.94
N GLU A 11 1.23 -9.60 4.94
CA GLU A 11 1.58 -8.19 4.76
C GLU A 11 3.03 -7.99 4.28
N GLU A 12 3.97 -8.82 4.74
CA GLU A 12 5.36 -8.83 4.27
C GLU A 12 5.50 -9.28 2.80
N GLN A 13 4.51 -10.01 2.28
CA GLN A 13 4.40 -10.41 0.89
C GLN A 13 3.62 -9.41 0.03
N GLY A 14 3.18 -8.29 0.60
CA GLY A 14 2.43 -7.27 -0.14
C GLY A 14 0.92 -7.52 -0.21
N ALA A 15 0.39 -8.49 0.53
CA ALA A 15 -1.05 -8.66 0.60
C ALA A 15 -1.68 -7.70 1.62
N SER A 16 -2.81 -7.10 1.27
CA SER A 16 -3.68 -6.40 2.22
C SER A 16 -4.53 -7.44 2.95
N VAL A 17 -4.42 -7.47 4.28
CA VAL A 17 -5.10 -8.46 5.12
C VAL A 17 -6.31 -7.84 5.81
N SER A 18 -7.47 -8.46 5.64
CA SER A 18 -8.69 -8.11 6.36
C SER A 18 -9.12 -9.26 7.27
N VAL A 19 -9.57 -8.94 8.48
CA VAL A 19 -9.93 -9.93 9.52
C VAL A 19 -11.41 -9.80 9.87
N LEU A 20 -12.11 -10.94 9.93
CA LEU A 20 -13.47 -11.05 10.44
C LEU A 20 -13.46 -11.58 11.86
N ALA A 21 -14.01 -10.80 12.79
CA ALA A 21 -14.29 -11.25 14.15
C ALA A 21 -15.80 -11.40 14.37
N VAL A 22 -16.22 -12.52 14.95
CA VAL A 22 -17.59 -12.78 15.40
C VAL A 22 -17.53 -12.95 16.92
N ASP A 23 -18.32 -12.16 17.64
CA ASP A 23 -18.35 -12.17 19.12
C ASP A 23 -16.97 -12.00 19.78
N GLY A 24 -16.12 -11.16 19.19
CA GLY A 24 -14.76 -10.89 19.68
C GLY A 24 -13.74 -11.99 19.36
N VAL A 25 -14.14 -13.05 18.64
CA VAL A 25 -13.28 -14.15 18.21
C VAL A 25 -13.00 -14.04 16.71
N VAL A 26 -11.72 -14.04 16.34
CA VAL A 26 -11.32 -14.08 14.92
C VAL A 26 -11.83 -15.37 14.29
N SER A 27 -12.68 -15.23 13.28
CA SER A 27 -13.37 -16.32 12.59
C SER A 27 -12.85 -16.54 11.17
N ALA A 28 -12.31 -15.51 10.53
CA ALA A 28 -11.68 -15.60 9.22
C ALA A 28 -10.67 -14.47 8.99
N LEU A 29 -9.78 -14.68 8.02
CA LEU A 29 -8.96 -13.64 7.41
C LEU A 29 -8.93 -13.84 5.90
N TRP A 30 -8.72 -12.76 5.15
CA TRP A 30 -8.46 -12.80 3.72
C TRP A 30 -7.25 -11.93 3.43
N ALA A 31 -6.31 -12.48 2.67
CA ALA A 31 -5.15 -11.77 2.15
C ALA A 31 -5.38 -11.54 0.65
N VAL A 32 -5.39 -10.27 0.24
CA VAL A 32 -5.57 -9.88 -1.16
C VAL A 32 -4.31 -9.19 -1.62
N GLU A 33 -3.67 -9.73 -2.65
CA GLU A 33 -2.51 -9.12 -3.29
C GLU A 33 -2.96 -8.41 -4.57
N ASP A 34 -2.56 -7.14 -4.70
CA ASP A 34 -2.72 -6.40 -5.94
C ASP A 34 -1.46 -6.58 -6.78
N GLU A 35 -1.61 -7.18 -7.96
CA GLU A 35 -0.51 -7.29 -8.91
C GLU A 35 -0.28 -5.92 -9.57
N LEU A 36 0.99 -5.49 -9.58
CA LEU A 36 1.37 -4.32 -10.34
C LEU A 36 1.10 -4.54 -11.82
N ARG A 37 0.58 -3.52 -12.49
CA ARG A 37 0.49 -3.55 -13.95
C ARG A 37 1.89 -3.74 -14.53
N PRO A 38 2.09 -4.58 -15.57
CA PRO A 38 3.42 -4.90 -16.10
C PRO A 38 4.24 -3.66 -16.50
N GLU A 39 3.56 -2.60 -16.96
CA GLU A 39 4.17 -1.34 -17.37
C GLU A 39 4.59 -0.42 -16.22
N THR A 40 4.18 -0.70 -14.97
CA THR A 40 4.35 0.23 -13.84
C THR A 40 5.81 0.64 -13.64
N ILE A 41 6.73 -0.33 -13.67
CA ILE A 41 8.16 -0.09 -13.42
C ILE A 41 8.75 0.82 -14.51
N GLU A 42 8.41 0.56 -15.78
CA GLU A 42 8.88 1.35 -16.92
C GLU A 42 8.34 2.79 -16.83
N VAL A 43 7.05 2.95 -16.50
CA VAL A 43 6.41 4.27 -16.36
C VAL A 43 7.03 5.08 -15.22
N VAL A 44 7.22 4.50 -14.04
CA VAL A 44 7.85 5.19 -12.90
C VAL A 44 9.27 5.62 -13.23
N LYS A 45 10.03 4.75 -13.90
CA LYS A 45 11.40 5.06 -14.34
C LYS A 45 11.44 6.22 -15.33
N GLU A 46 10.55 6.25 -16.31
CA GLU A 46 10.46 7.33 -17.29
C GLU A 46 10.07 8.67 -16.65
N LEU A 47 9.11 8.66 -15.73
CA LEU A 47 8.73 9.84 -14.95
C LEU A 47 9.93 10.40 -14.16
N HIS A 48 10.69 9.53 -13.49
CA HIS A 48 11.92 9.95 -12.80
C HIS A 48 12.98 10.50 -13.76
N ALA A 49 13.14 9.93 -14.96
CA ALA A 49 14.06 10.44 -15.97
C ALA A 49 13.69 11.84 -16.48
N GLN A 50 12.39 12.18 -16.44
CA GLN A 50 11.87 13.52 -16.72
C GLN A 50 11.97 14.48 -15.54
N GLY A 51 12.49 14.04 -14.39
CA GLY A 51 12.60 14.83 -13.17
C GLY A 51 11.26 14.99 -12.42
N ILE A 52 10.27 14.15 -12.70
CA ILE A 52 8.98 14.14 -12.01
C ILE A 52 9.10 13.26 -10.77
N ASP A 53 8.75 13.83 -9.61
CA ASP A 53 8.74 13.10 -8.35
C ASP A 53 7.44 12.27 -8.22
N VAL A 54 7.59 10.96 -7.97
CA VAL A 54 6.46 10.01 -7.97
C VAL A 54 6.12 9.60 -6.53
N TRP A 55 4.84 9.72 -6.18
CA TRP A 55 4.31 9.42 -4.85
C TRP A 55 3.23 8.33 -4.93
N MET A 56 3.27 7.37 -4.01
CA MET A 56 2.20 6.42 -3.76
C MET A 56 1.30 6.90 -2.62
N LEU A 57 -0.01 6.97 -2.87
CA LEU A 57 -1.04 7.30 -1.88
C LEU A 57 -2.06 6.16 -1.80
N THR A 58 -2.05 5.40 -0.70
CA THR A 58 -2.93 4.23 -0.52
C THR A 58 -3.62 4.19 0.85
N GLY A 59 -4.74 3.47 0.91
CA GLY A 59 -5.43 3.12 2.14
C GLY A 59 -4.92 1.85 2.81
N ASP A 60 -4.06 1.09 2.13
CA ASP A 60 -3.45 -0.13 2.68
C ASP A 60 -2.56 0.16 3.88
N ASN A 61 -2.30 -0.87 4.67
CA ASN A 61 -1.34 -0.77 5.76
C ASN A 61 0.06 -0.39 5.23
N ARG A 62 0.89 0.12 6.14
CA ARG A 62 2.22 0.60 5.78
C ARG A 62 3.16 -0.46 5.19
N ARG A 63 3.08 -1.72 5.62
CA ARG A 63 3.98 -2.79 5.16
C ARG A 63 3.70 -3.16 3.70
N THR A 64 2.43 -3.41 3.40
CA THR A 64 1.93 -3.71 2.06
C THR A 64 2.26 -2.58 1.09
N ALA A 65 1.95 -1.33 1.48
CA ALA A 65 2.25 -0.16 0.65
C ALA A 65 3.76 -0.03 0.34
N GLN A 66 4.63 -0.25 1.33
CA GLN A 66 6.07 -0.21 1.14
C GLN A 66 6.59 -1.35 0.25
N TYR A 67 6.03 -2.55 0.39
CA TYR A 67 6.36 -3.69 -0.46
C TYR A 67 6.06 -3.37 -1.93
N ILE A 68 4.85 -2.93 -2.23
CA ILE A 68 4.41 -2.60 -3.60
C ILE A 68 5.19 -1.41 -4.15
N ALA A 69 5.41 -0.35 -3.36
CA ALA A 69 6.19 0.81 -3.79
C ALA A 69 7.63 0.44 -4.16
N LYS A 70 8.25 -0.46 -3.40
CA LYS A 70 9.60 -0.95 -3.69
C LYS A 70 9.65 -1.70 -5.02
N GLN A 71 8.64 -2.55 -5.32
CA GLN A 71 8.55 -3.24 -6.60
C GLN A 71 8.35 -2.26 -7.76
N ALA A 72 7.52 -1.23 -7.57
CA ALA A 72 7.26 -0.18 -8.56
C ALA A 72 8.41 0.83 -8.75
N GLY A 73 9.41 0.84 -7.85
CA GLY A 73 10.50 1.82 -7.87
C GLY A 73 10.12 3.19 -7.31
N ILE A 74 9.07 3.28 -6.50
CA ILE A 74 8.55 4.53 -5.90
C ILE A 74 9.19 4.75 -4.52
N SER A 75 9.82 5.90 -4.31
CA SER A 75 10.50 6.25 -3.04
C SER A 75 9.58 6.85 -1.99
N HIS A 76 8.48 7.49 -2.40
CA HIS A 76 7.59 8.21 -1.50
C HIS A 76 6.26 7.48 -1.33
N VAL A 77 5.91 7.17 -0.07
CA VAL A 77 4.69 6.42 0.26
C VAL A 77 3.93 7.10 1.39
N ILE A 78 2.64 7.31 1.18
CA ILE A 78 1.67 7.72 2.19
C ILE A 78 0.63 6.61 2.27
N ALA A 79 0.70 5.80 3.33
CA ALA A 79 -0.16 4.64 3.59
C ALA A 79 -1.24 4.96 4.63
N GLU A 80 -2.19 4.04 4.82
CA GLU A 80 -3.28 4.12 5.81
C GLU A 80 -4.17 5.37 5.62
N VAL A 81 -4.30 5.85 4.38
CA VAL A 81 -5.09 7.04 4.06
C VAL A 81 -6.54 6.67 3.78
N LEU A 82 -7.44 7.21 4.60
CA LEU A 82 -8.87 7.04 4.42
C LEU A 82 -9.36 7.74 3.13
N PRO A 83 -10.41 7.24 2.46
CA PRO A 83 -10.90 7.81 1.20
C PRO A 83 -11.17 9.31 1.26
N GLN A 84 -11.77 9.79 2.36
CA GLN A 84 -12.08 11.22 2.57
C GLN A 84 -10.83 12.10 2.73
N ASP A 85 -9.71 11.54 3.18
CA ASP A 85 -8.50 12.29 3.51
C ASP A 85 -7.54 12.39 2.32
N LYS A 86 -7.73 11.58 1.28
CA LYS A 86 -6.86 11.57 0.09
C LYS A 86 -6.71 12.94 -0.55
N ALA A 87 -7.82 13.68 -0.69
CA ALA A 87 -7.79 15.02 -1.27
C ALA A 87 -6.97 16.00 -0.43
N SER A 88 -7.07 15.93 0.90
CA SER A 88 -6.24 16.74 1.80
C SER A 88 -4.76 16.39 1.67
N LYS A 89 -4.43 15.10 1.56
CA LYS A 89 -3.03 14.66 1.39
C LYS A 89 -2.42 15.14 0.08
N VAL A 90 -3.18 15.15 -1.01
CA VAL A 90 -2.72 15.75 -2.27
C VAL A 90 -2.45 17.24 -2.09
N LYS A 91 -3.35 17.98 -1.40
CA LYS A 91 -3.16 19.41 -1.14
C LYS A 91 -1.91 19.68 -0.31
N GLU A 92 -1.68 18.91 0.75
CA GLU A 92 -0.46 18.99 1.56
C GLU A 92 0.83 18.80 0.75
N LEU A 93 0.80 18.01 -0.34
CA LEU A 93 1.93 17.84 -1.24
C LEU A 93 2.10 19.01 -2.21
N GLN A 94 1.01 19.64 -2.65
CA GLN A 94 1.03 20.81 -3.54
C GLN A 94 1.50 22.08 -2.85
N ASP A 95 1.28 22.19 -1.54
CA ASP A 95 1.68 23.34 -0.73
C ASP A 95 3.16 23.28 -0.28
N LYS A 96 3.91 22.23 -0.68
CA LYS A 96 5.36 22.10 -0.47
C LYS A 96 6.16 22.69 -1.63
#